data_AF-A0A834LPB2-F1
#
_entry.id   AF-A0A834LPB2-F1
#
_cell.length_a   1.000
_cell.length_b   1.000
_cell.length_c   1.000
_cell.angle_alpha   90.00
_cell.angle_beta   90.00
_cell.angle_gamma   90.00
#
_symmetry.space_group_name_H-M   'P 1'
#
loop_
_entity.id
_entity.type
_entity.pdbx_description
1 polymer ?
#
loop_
_entity_poly.entity_id
_entity_poly.type
_entity_poly.pdbx_seq_one_letter_code
_entity_poly.pdbx_strand_id
1 'polypeptide(L)'
;MLMTDGLHFVSNPADNNQVKLRFKVETYIMGIISRDRNMDNRIEERLLGSEEEGCSDLKWRIWVESKKIWRVAAPGIITKVSTFGLVVVTQCFIGHISELDLAAYALVQTLTERLELWYNSILVLIAGYMSNAEVAISAFSICLNVGAWQFMICLGFLGASCVRVANELGRGDAKAVKFSIIVVLATSVLLGLVFFILCLIFGRSIGYVFSSNEEVIETVADLSVFLALSMLFNSIQPVLTGVAVGAGLQRTVAVVNLCCYYVIGIPLGALLAYVADLEVKGIWIGMLSGIGMQILALAFMVWRTDWELQVSKASERLNRWFLKPEEPDENLNNHA
;
A
#
# COMPACT_ATOMS: atom_id res chain seq x y z
N MET A 1 -117.79 -46.42 38.54
CA MET A 1 -116.83 -47.37 37.93
C MET A 1 -116.42 -46.76 36.61
N LEU A 2 -115.32 -46.01 36.57
CA LEU A 2 -114.70 -45.38 35.37
C LEU A 2 -113.77 -44.27 35.87
N MET A 3 -112.49 -44.30 35.49
CA MET A 3 -111.68 -43.12 35.15
C MET A 3 -110.28 -43.59 34.75
N THR A 4 -110.07 -43.67 33.44
CA THR A 4 -108.77 -43.69 32.79
C THR A 4 -108.57 -42.28 32.23
N ASP A 5 -107.58 -41.54 32.73
CA ASP A 5 -107.09 -40.33 32.06
C ASP A 5 -105.57 -40.34 32.06
N GLY A 6 -105.03 -40.15 30.87
CA GLY A 6 -103.60 -40.16 30.58
C GLY A 6 -102.91 -38.87 31.01
N LEU A 7 -101.59 -38.96 31.20
CA LEU A 7 -100.71 -37.81 31.31
C LEU A 7 -99.45 -38.09 30.49
N HIS A 8 -99.43 -37.45 29.32
CA HIS A 8 -98.28 -37.25 28.46
C HIS A 8 -97.10 -36.65 29.25
N PHE A 9 -95.94 -37.30 29.17
CA PHE A 9 -94.66 -36.68 29.53
C PHE A 9 -94.34 -35.59 28.51
N VAL A 10 -94.58 -34.34 28.92
CA VAL A 10 -94.25 -33.12 28.18
C VAL A 10 -92.72 -32.98 28.14
N SER A 11 -92.13 -33.07 26.95
CA SER A 11 -90.74 -32.71 26.69
C SER A 11 -90.55 -31.21 26.89
N ASN A 12 -89.72 -30.84 27.86
CA ASN A 12 -89.59 -29.47 28.35
C ASN A 12 -88.86 -28.58 27.31
N PRO A 13 -89.50 -27.51 26.77
CA PRO A 13 -88.91 -26.62 25.76
C PRO A 13 -87.68 -25.84 26.26
N ALA A 14 -87.40 -25.83 27.57
CA ALA A 14 -86.22 -25.19 28.15
C ALA A 14 -84.90 -25.90 27.81
N ASP A 15 -84.91 -27.24 27.63
CA ASP A 15 -83.69 -28.03 27.43
C ASP A 15 -83.15 -27.93 25.98
N ASN A 16 -84.06 -27.90 24.99
CA ASN A 16 -83.71 -27.76 23.58
C ASN A 16 -83.10 -26.37 23.25
N ASN A 17 -83.54 -25.33 23.95
CA ASN A 17 -82.96 -24.01 23.84
C ASN A 17 -81.57 -23.93 24.48
N GLN A 18 -81.33 -24.62 25.60
CA GLN A 18 -80.00 -24.68 26.24
C GLN A 18 -78.97 -25.41 25.37
N VAL A 19 -79.36 -26.53 24.74
CA VAL A 19 -78.48 -27.26 23.80
C VAL A 19 -78.17 -26.43 22.55
N LYS A 20 -79.17 -25.76 21.96
CA LYS A 20 -78.95 -24.83 20.84
C LYS A 20 -78.07 -23.64 21.22
N LEU A 21 -78.23 -23.10 22.42
CA LEU A 21 -77.39 -22.00 22.92
C LEU A 21 -75.94 -22.47 23.10
N ARG A 22 -75.71 -23.64 23.71
CA ARG A 22 -74.38 -24.23 23.86
C ARG A 22 -73.69 -24.48 22.52
N PHE A 23 -74.39 -25.06 21.54
CA PHE A 23 -73.83 -25.31 20.21
C PHE A 23 -73.47 -23.99 19.48
N LYS A 24 -74.30 -22.95 19.66
CA LYS A 24 -74.06 -21.62 19.08
C LYS A 24 -72.86 -20.92 19.74
N VAL A 25 -72.71 -21.07 21.06
CA VAL A 25 -71.55 -20.57 21.82
C VAL A 25 -70.28 -21.31 21.43
N GLU A 26 -70.29 -22.64 21.32
CA GLU A 26 -69.11 -23.42 20.91
C GLU A 26 -68.69 -23.11 19.47
N THR A 27 -69.65 -22.98 18.55
CA THR A 27 -69.36 -22.60 17.16
C THR A 27 -68.79 -21.17 17.10
N TYR A 28 -69.29 -20.26 17.93
CA TYR A 28 -68.78 -18.89 18.02
C TYR A 28 -67.37 -18.85 18.63
N ILE A 29 -67.11 -19.62 19.67
CA ILE A 29 -65.78 -19.74 20.31
C ILE A 29 -64.78 -20.38 19.34
N MET A 30 -65.14 -21.47 18.65
CA MET A 30 -64.29 -22.05 17.60
C MET A 30 -64.06 -21.07 16.43
N GLY A 31 -65.05 -20.26 16.08
CA GLY A 31 -64.92 -19.19 15.10
C GLY A 31 -63.91 -18.12 15.52
N ILE A 32 -63.90 -17.75 16.80
CA ILE A 32 -62.91 -16.82 17.36
C ILE A 32 -61.51 -17.46 17.38
N ILE A 33 -61.37 -18.68 17.90
CA ILE A 33 -60.07 -19.39 18.00
C ILE A 33 -59.46 -19.63 16.62
N SER A 34 -60.26 -20.03 15.63
CA SER A 34 -59.78 -20.22 14.26
C SER A 34 -59.38 -18.92 13.59
N ARG A 35 -60.08 -17.82 13.88
CA ARG A 35 -59.76 -16.49 13.37
C ARG A 35 -58.48 -15.92 14.00
N ASP A 36 -58.29 -16.16 15.29
CA ASP A 36 -57.09 -15.77 16.04
C ASP A 36 -55.86 -16.52 15.52
N ARG A 37 -55.96 -17.85 15.39
CA ARG A 37 -54.90 -18.69 14.79
C ARG A 37 -54.55 -18.29 13.36
N ASN A 38 -55.55 -17.92 12.55
CA ASN A 38 -55.32 -17.45 11.18
C ASN A 38 -54.80 -16.00 11.12
N MET A 39 -54.94 -15.24 12.20
CA MET A 39 -54.30 -13.93 12.33
C MET A 39 -52.83 -14.12 12.69
N ASP A 40 -52.52 -14.98 13.67
CA ASP A 40 -51.16 -15.31 14.09
C ASP A 40 -50.33 -15.88 12.95
N ASN A 41 -50.86 -16.88 12.23
CA ASN A 41 -50.16 -17.46 11.08
C ASN A 41 -49.87 -16.42 9.97
N ARG A 42 -50.79 -15.47 9.75
CA ARG A 42 -50.57 -14.39 8.76
C ARG A 42 -49.58 -13.34 9.23
N ILE A 43 -49.49 -13.11 10.54
CA ILE A 43 -48.49 -12.22 11.11
C ILE A 43 -47.12 -12.89 11.01
N GLU A 44 -47.00 -14.18 11.35
CA GLU A 44 -45.75 -14.94 11.17
C GLU A 44 -45.29 -14.98 9.71
N GLU A 45 -46.17 -15.30 8.75
CA GLU A 45 -45.82 -15.27 7.32
C GLU A 45 -45.36 -13.90 6.83
N ARG A 46 -45.98 -12.81 7.33
CA ARG A 46 -45.58 -11.43 6.98
C ARG A 46 -44.27 -11.03 7.63
N LEU A 47 -44.03 -11.44 8.87
CA LEU A 47 -42.78 -11.18 9.58
C LEU A 47 -41.63 -11.94 8.90
N LEU A 48 -41.82 -13.23 8.63
CA LEU A 48 -40.84 -14.06 7.93
C LEU A 48 -40.57 -13.55 6.50
N GLY A 49 -41.61 -13.19 5.75
CA GLY A 49 -41.46 -12.59 4.42
C GLY A 49 -40.74 -11.24 4.48
N SER A 50 -41.04 -10.39 5.47
CA SER A 50 -40.36 -9.09 5.64
C SER A 50 -38.92 -9.22 6.12
N GLU A 51 -38.60 -10.22 6.95
CA GLU A 51 -37.24 -10.52 7.40
C GLU A 51 -36.41 -11.15 6.28
N GLU A 52 -36.97 -12.04 5.46
CA GLU A 52 -36.29 -12.58 4.28
C GLU A 52 -36.07 -11.52 3.19
N GLU A 53 -37.06 -10.65 2.92
CA GLU A 53 -36.90 -9.52 2.00
C GLU A 53 -35.89 -8.49 2.55
N GLY A 54 -35.95 -8.15 3.84
CA GLY A 54 -34.99 -7.24 4.47
C GLY A 54 -33.57 -7.81 4.56
N CYS A 55 -33.43 -9.11 4.84
CA CYS A 55 -32.15 -9.80 4.91
C CYS A 55 -31.54 -10.02 3.52
N SER A 56 -32.37 -10.34 2.51
CA SER A 56 -31.93 -10.44 1.12
C SER A 56 -31.57 -9.07 0.54
N ASP A 57 -32.35 -8.01 0.80
CA ASP A 57 -32.03 -6.63 0.41
C ASP A 57 -30.74 -6.17 1.09
N LEU A 58 -30.59 -6.41 2.40
CA LEU A 58 -29.38 -6.03 3.13
C LEU A 58 -28.15 -6.81 2.63
N LYS A 59 -28.24 -8.14 2.48
CA LYS A 59 -27.15 -8.96 1.92
C LYS A 59 -26.80 -8.55 0.50
N TRP A 60 -27.79 -8.27 -0.32
CA TRP A 60 -27.61 -7.81 -1.70
C TRP A 60 -26.94 -6.43 -1.74
N ARG A 61 -27.38 -5.49 -0.90
CA ARG A 61 -26.77 -4.16 -0.77
C ARG A 61 -25.33 -4.23 -0.26
N ILE A 62 -25.06 -5.05 0.76
CA ILE A 62 -23.70 -5.30 1.25
C ILE A 62 -22.83 -5.90 0.15
N TRP A 63 -23.36 -6.85 -0.64
CA TRP A 63 -22.61 -7.48 -1.73
C TRP A 63 -22.30 -6.50 -2.86
N VAL A 64 -23.27 -5.69 -3.27
CA VAL A 64 -23.09 -4.63 -4.26
C VAL A 64 -22.05 -3.63 -3.80
N GLU A 65 -22.09 -3.22 -2.53
CA GLU A 65 -21.14 -2.25 -1.99
C GLU A 65 -19.74 -2.84 -1.82
N SER A 66 -19.64 -4.09 -1.36
CA SER A 66 -18.39 -4.85 -1.32
C SER A 66 -17.76 -4.97 -2.72
N LYS A 67 -18.56 -5.23 -3.77
CA LYS A 67 -18.07 -5.31 -5.15
C LYS A 67 -17.54 -3.97 -5.67
N LYS A 68 -18.12 -2.85 -5.26
CA LYS A 68 -17.60 -1.51 -5.59
C LYS A 68 -16.29 -1.23 -4.85
N ILE A 69 -16.22 -1.57 -3.56
CA ILE A 69 -15.00 -1.44 -2.75
C ILE A 69 -13.87 -2.25 -3.37
N TRP A 70 -14.11 -3.52 -3.71
CA TRP A 70 -13.10 -4.37 -4.34
C TRP A 70 -12.64 -3.86 -5.71
N ARG A 71 -13.51 -3.20 -6.48
CA ARG A 71 -13.12 -2.59 -7.78
C ARG A 71 -12.14 -1.44 -7.61
N VAL A 72 -12.21 -0.71 -6.49
CA VAL A 72 -11.31 0.42 -6.17
C VAL A 72 -10.07 -0.06 -5.40
N ALA A 73 -10.26 -0.98 -4.46
CA ALA A 73 -9.20 -1.50 -3.61
C ALA A 73 -8.29 -2.48 -4.34
N ALA A 74 -8.79 -3.31 -5.27
CA ALA A 74 -7.98 -4.34 -5.91
C ALA A 74 -6.75 -3.82 -6.67
N PRO A 75 -6.82 -2.74 -7.48
CA PRO A 75 -5.63 -2.18 -8.10
C PRO A 75 -4.63 -1.65 -7.07
N GLY A 76 -5.11 -1.01 -5.99
CA GLY A 76 -4.28 -0.50 -4.90
C GLY A 76 -3.61 -1.63 -4.11
N ILE A 77 -4.36 -2.69 -3.80
CA ILE A 77 -3.86 -3.91 -3.14
C ILE A 77 -2.84 -4.60 -4.04
N ILE A 78 -3.12 -4.81 -5.33
CA ILE A 78 -2.16 -5.42 -6.26
C ILE A 78 -0.88 -4.60 -6.33
N THR A 79 -1.00 -3.28 -6.41
CA THR A 79 0.18 -2.39 -6.44
C THR A 79 0.97 -2.51 -5.15
N LYS A 80 0.33 -2.39 -3.98
CA LYS A 80 0.99 -2.47 -2.67
C LYS A 80 1.58 -3.86 -2.39
N VAL A 81 0.85 -4.92 -2.73
CA VAL A 81 1.28 -6.32 -2.60
C VAL A 81 2.42 -6.61 -3.57
N SER A 82 2.41 -6.07 -4.79
CA SER A 82 3.53 -6.22 -5.73
C SER A 82 4.77 -5.47 -5.23
N THR A 83 4.60 -4.24 -4.73
CA THR A 83 5.69 -3.44 -4.17
C THR A 83 6.32 -4.11 -2.95
N PHE A 84 5.52 -4.60 -2.00
CA PHE A 84 6.01 -5.38 -0.86
C PHE A 84 6.50 -6.78 -1.26
N GLY A 85 5.88 -7.38 -2.28
CA GLY A 85 6.21 -8.71 -2.77
C GLY A 85 7.62 -8.79 -3.33
N LEU A 86 8.10 -7.73 -4.00
CA LEU A 86 9.48 -7.66 -4.49
C LEU A 86 10.49 -7.76 -3.32
N VAL A 87 10.16 -7.13 -2.20
CA VAL A 87 10.97 -7.16 -0.97
C VAL A 87 10.98 -8.56 -0.35
N VAL A 88 9.80 -9.18 -0.25
CA VAL A 88 9.65 -10.55 0.29
C VAL A 88 10.40 -11.57 -0.57
N VAL A 89 10.30 -11.47 -1.89
CA VAL A 89 11.01 -12.37 -2.82
C VAL A 89 12.52 -12.21 -2.66
N THR A 90 13.02 -10.97 -2.62
CA THR A 90 14.46 -10.69 -2.44
C THR A 90 14.96 -11.23 -1.10
N GLN A 91 14.18 -11.08 -0.02
CA GLN A 91 14.50 -11.64 1.29
C GLN A 91 14.48 -13.16 1.32
N CYS A 92 13.51 -13.83 0.65
CA CYS A 92 13.51 -15.29 0.53
C CYS A 92 14.81 -15.81 -0.11
N PHE A 93 15.26 -15.19 -1.19
CA PHE A 93 16.52 -15.61 -1.83
C PHE A 93 17.75 -15.36 -0.96
N ILE A 94 17.84 -14.20 -0.30
CA ILE A 94 18.96 -13.87 0.59
C ILE A 94 18.97 -14.78 1.83
N GLY A 95 17.79 -15.15 2.36
CA GLY A 95 17.64 -16.08 3.47
C GLY A 95 18.21 -17.47 3.19
N HIS A 96 18.08 -17.95 1.95
CA HIS A 96 18.69 -19.21 1.53
C HIS A 96 20.21 -19.12 1.33
N ILE A 97 20.78 -17.92 1.17
CA ILE A 97 22.22 -17.71 1.03
C ILE A 97 22.90 -17.70 2.40
N SER A 98 22.33 -16.99 3.37
CA SER A 98 22.85 -16.87 4.73
C SER A 98 21.84 -16.15 5.64
N GLU A 99 21.56 -16.70 6.81
CA GLU A 99 20.70 -16.07 7.83
C GLU A 99 21.27 -14.70 8.29
N LEU A 100 22.60 -14.56 8.30
CA LEU A 100 23.29 -13.31 8.65
C LEU A 100 23.12 -12.23 7.57
N ASP A 101 23.18 -12.59 6.30
CA ASP A 101 22.99 -11.64 5.20
C ASP A 101 21.52 -11.24 5.06
N LEU A 102 20.59 -12.14 5.40
CA LEU A 102 19.16 -11.84 5.48
C LEU A 102 18.87 -10.82 6.59
N ALA A 103 19.38 -11.05 7.79
CA ALA A 103 19.22 -10.12 8.90
C ALA A 103 19.82 -8.75 8.57
N ALA A 104 21.00 -8.71 7.95
CA ALA A 104 21.64 -7.46 7.52
C ALA A 104 20.84 -6.74 6.43
N TYR A 105 20.35 -7.44 5.40
CA TYR A 105 19.54 -6.86 4.34
C TYR A 105 18.21 -6.32 4.88
N ALA A 106 17.50 -7.10 5.70
CA ALA A 106 16.25 -6.68 6.33
C ALA A 106 16.45 -5.45 7.22
N LEU A 107 17.52 -5.42 8.01
CA LEU A 107 17.89 -4.25 8.83
C LEU A 107 18.20 -3.04 7.96
N VAL A 108 19.06 -3.17 6.94
CA VAL A 108 19.47 -2.06 6.07
C VAL A 108 18.29 -1.51 5.30
N GLN A 109 17.44 -2.36 4.73
CA GLN A 109 16.27 -1.92 3.99
C GLN A 109 15.24 -1.26 4.89
N THR A 110 14.91 -1.90 6.03
CA THR A 110 13.96 -1.33 6.99
C THR A 110 14.50 -0.01 7.54
N LEU A 111 15.79 0.08 7.87
CA LEU A 111 16.41 1.32 8.27
C LEU A 111 16.34 2.34 7.13
N THR A 112 16.73 2.02 5.90
CA THR A 112 16.75 3.01 4.80
C THR A 112 15.35 3.56 4.50
N GLU A 113 14.34 2.70 4.36
CA GLU A 113 12.96 3.14 4.11
C GLU A 113 12.38 3.92 5.28
N ARG A 114 12.63 3.46 6.52
CA ARG A 114 12.15 4.17 7.72
C ARG A 114 12.89 5.47 7.89
N LEU A 115 14.20 5.52 7.69
CA LEU A 115 15.03 6.71 7.81
C LEU A 115 14.65 7.78 6.78
N GLU A 116 14.28 7.40 5.56
CA GLU A 116 13.78 8.31 4.53
C GLU A 116 12.39 8.88 4.89
N LEU A 117 11.51 8.07 5.49
CA LEU A 117 10.21 8.50 6.05
C LEU A 117 10.35 9.36 7.32
N TRP A 118 11.27 9.00 8.22
CA TRP A 118 11.61 9.74 9.43
C TRP A 118 12.29 11.06 9.08
N TYR A 119 13.11 11.10 8.02
CA TYR A 119 13.71 12.32 7.50
C TYR A 119 12.63 13.32 7.07
N ASN A 120 11.71 12.92 6.20
CA ASN A 120 10.58 13.78 5.80
C ASN A 120 9.74 14.23 7.01
N SER A 121 9.55 13.35 7.99
CA SER A 121 8.80 13.66 9.22
C SER A 121 9.54 14.64 10.13
N ILE A 122 10.88 14.55 10.22
CA ILE A 122 11.74 15.50 10.94
C ILE A 122 11.74 16.86 10.23
N LEU A 123 11.73 16.89 8.90
CA LEU A 123 11.64 18.15 8.14
C LEU A 123 10.32 18.88 8.41
N VAL A 124 9.20 18.16 8.42
CA VAL A 124 7.88 18.71 8.77
C VAL A 124 7.85 19.20 10.22
N LEU A 125 8.47 18.46 11.14
CA LEU A 125 8.51 18.81 12.56
C LEU A 125 9.35 20.07 12.81
N ILE A 126 10.46 20.25 12.07
CA ILE A 126 11.29 21.46 12.11
C ILE A 126 10.54 22.66 11.50
N ALA A 127 9.81 22.46 10.40
CA ALA A 127 8.97 23.51 9.80
C ALA A 127 7.86 24.00 10.76
N GLY A 128 7.45 23.18 11.73
CA GLY A 128 6.48 23.53 12.77
C GLY A 128 6.94 24.54 13.81
N TYR A 129 8.23 24.87 13.89
CA TYR A 129 8.77 25.86 14.84
C TYR A 129 8.98 27.26 14.23
N MET A 130 8.55 27.50 12.99
CA MET A 130 8.75 28.78 12.29
C MET A 130 7.63 29.80 12.56
N SER A 131 7.92 31.09 12.38
CA SER A 131 7.03 32.21 12.73
C SER A 131 5.68 32.21 11.97
N ASN A 132 5.64 31.63 10.77
CA ASN A 132 4.44 31.31 9.98
C ASN A 132 4.30 29.78 9.73
N ALA A 133 4.46 28.98 10.78
CA ALA A 133 4.48 27.52 10.71
C ALA A 133 3.29 26.91 9.95
N GLU A 134 2.06 27.45 10.10
CA GLU A 134 0.87 26.89 9.44
C GLU A 134 0.94 26.97 7.91
N VAL A 135 1.32 28.13 7.37
CA VAL A 135 1.43 28.37 5.92
C VAL A 135 2.60 27.57 5.34
N ALA A 136 3.75 27.59 6.01
CA ALA A 136 4.95 26.87 5.60
C ALA A 136 4.76 25.35 5.62
N ILE A 137 4.17 24.79 6.68
CA ILE A 137 3.87 23.35 6.77
C ILE A 137 2.87 22.94 5.69
N SER A 138 1.81 23.74 5.48
CA SER A 138 0.78 23.43 4.49
C SER A 138 1.36 23.39 3.07
N ALA A 139 2.14 24.41 2.69
CA ALA A 139 2.82 24.47 1.40
C ALA A 139 3.83 23.32 1.23
N PHE A 140 4.63 23.04 2.26
CA PHE A 140 5.59 21.95 2.24
C PHE A 140 4.91 20.58 2.11
N SER A 141 3.81 20.35 2.83
CA SER A 141 2.99 19.14 2.75
C SER A 141 2.40 18.95 1.35
N ILE A 142 1.89 20.01 0.72
CA ILE A 142 1.41 19.96 -0.67
C ILE A 142 2.53 19.52 -1.60
N CYS A 143 3.70 20.16 -1.52
CA CYS A 143 4.85 19.80 -2.34
C CYS A 143 5.31 18.35 -2.11
N LEU A 144 5.40 17.91 -0.86
CA LEU A 144 5.77 16.54 -0.52
C LEU A 144 4.78 15.51 -1.05
N ASN A 145 3.47 15.79 -0.99
CA ASN A 145 2.45 14.89 -1.54
C ASN A 145 2.55 14.76 -3.06
N VAL A 146 2.76 15.87 -3.77
CA VAL A 146 2.97 15.85 -5.23
C VAL A 146 4.26 15.10 -5.58
N GLY A 147 5.34 15.33 -4.82
CA GLY A 147 6.60 14.60 -4.97
C GLY A 147 6.46 13.10 -4.69
N ALA A 148 5.71 12.72 -3.66
CA ALA A 148 5.46 11.33 -3.29
C ALA A 148 4.70 10.56 -4.38
N TRP A 149 3.76 11.22 -5.06
CA TRP A 149 3.07 10.62 -6.19
C TRP A 149 4.02 10.26 -7.34
N GLN A 150 4.92 11.17 -7.72
CA GLN A 150 5.95 10.86 -8.71
C GLN A 150 6.94 9.81 -8.22
N PHE A 151 7.29 9.83 -6.93
CA PHE A 151 8.21 8.87 -6.36
C PHE A 151 7.73 7.42 -6.53
N MET A 152 6.41 7.17 -6.50
CA MET A 152 5.84 5.84 -6.81
C MET A 152 6.19 5.35 -8.22
N ILE A 153 6.23 6.25 -9.20
CA ILE A 153 6.67 5.93 -10.56
C ILE A 153 8.16 5.57 -10.56
N CYS A 154 8.97 6.34 -9.83
CA CYS A 154 10.42 6.13 -9.74
C CYS A 154 10.77 4.81 -9.04
N LEU A 155 9.99 4.40 -8.03
CA LEU A 155 10.09 3.07 -7.41
C LEU A 155 9.79 1.93 -8.41
N GLY A 156 8.89 2.15 -9.37
CA GLY A 156 8.69 1.22 -10.48
C GLY A 156 9.96 1.03 -11.32
N PHE A 157 10.66 2.13 -11.63
CA PHE A 157 11.93 2.10 -12.36
C PHE A 157 13.08 1.50 -11.53
N LEU A 158 13.10 1.71 -10.21
CA LEU A 158 14.01 1.03 -9.28
C LEU A 158 13.86 -0.50 -9.40
N GLY A 159 12.63 -1.01 -9.32
CA GLY A 159 12.36 -2.45 -9.48
C GLY A 159 12.75 -2.95 -10.87
N ALA A 160 12.35 -2.25 -11.93
CA ALA A 160 12.64 -2.64 -13.30
C ALA A 160 14.14 -2.66 -13.61
N SER A 161 14.90 -1.65 -13.17
CA SER A 161 16.36 -1.60 -13.33
C SER A 161 17.06 -2.75 -12.60
N CYS A 162 16.64 -3.04 -11.36
CA CYS A 162 17.15 -4.16 -10.57
C CYS A 162 16.97 -5.50 -11.29
N VAL A 163 15.74 -5.84 -11.70
CA VAL A 163 15.44 -7.10 -12.38
C VAL A 163 16.18 -7.21 -13.72
N ARG A 164 16.20 -6.14 -14.51
CA ARG A 164 16.88 -6.13 -15.81
C ARG A 164 18.39 -6.36 -15.67
N VAL A 165 19.06 -5.65 -14.77
CA VAL A 165 20.50 -5.82 -14.55
C VAL A 165 20.84 -7.19 -13.99
N ALA A 166 20.06 -7.69 -13.02
CA ALA A 166 20.25 -9.03 -12.47
C ALA A 166 20.09 -10.13 -13.53
N ASN A 167 19.09 -10.01 -14.41
CA ASN A 167 18.87 -10.98 -15.49
C ASN A 167 19.98 -10.98 -16.52
N GLU A 168 20.45 -9.82 -17.00
CA GLU A 168 21.55 -9.76 -17.98
C GLU A 168 22.89 -10.20 -17.37
N LEU A 169 23.11 -9.94 -16.07
CA LEU A 169 24.25 -10.50 -15.33
C LEU A 169 24.20 -12.03 -15.27
N GLY A 170 23.01 -12.59 -14.95
CA GLY A 170 22.79 -14.04 -14.91
C GLY A 170 22.93 -14.72 -16.28
N ARG A 171 22.68 -13.99 -17.37
CA ARG A 171 22.91 -14.47 -18.75
C ARG A 171 24.39 -14.46 -19.17
N GLY A 172 25.25 -13.81 -18.41
CA GLY A 172 26.67 -13.73 -18.71
C GLY A 172 27.06 -12.69 -19.76
N ASP A 173 26.20 -11.70 -20.03
CA ASP A 173 26.44 -10.69 -21.08
C ASP A 173 26.65 -9.28 -20.49
N ALA A 174 27.92 -8.92 -20.26
CA ALA A 174 28.29 -7.61 -19.72
C ALA A 174 27.94 -6.44 -20.65
N LYS A 175 27.86 -6.66 -21.96
CA LYS A 175 27.47 -5.62 -22.92
C LYS A 175 25.98 -5.34 -22.82
N ALA A 176 25.16 -6.39 -22.69
CA ALA A 176 23.72 -6.27 -22.45
C ALA A 176 23.41 -5.56 -21.13
N VAL A 177 24.19 -5.81 -20.07
CA VAL A 177 24.07 -5.08 -18.79
C VAL A 177 24.28 -3.58 -19.00
N LYS A 178 25.40 -3.17 -19.61
CA LYS A 178 25.69 -1.75 -19.89
C LYS A 178 24.61 -1.09 -20.73
N PHE A 179 24.14 -1.77 -21.78
CA PHE A 179 23.06 -1.28 -22.62
C PHE A 179 21.76 -1.09 -21.82
N SER A 180 21.40 -2.06 -20.98
CA SER A 180 20.20 -1.97 -20.15
C SER A 180 20.25 -0.81 -19.16
N ILE A 181 21.42 -0.54 -18.57
CA ILE A 181 21.62 0.61 -17.66
C ILE A 181 21.35 1.92 -18.40
N ILE A 182 21.96 2.11 -19.59
CA ILE A 182 21.80 3.32 -20.39
C ILE A 182 20.34 3.53 -20.77
N VAL A 183 19.65 2.49 -21.24
CA VAL A 183 18.24 2.57 -21.67
C VAL A 183 17.32 2.93 -20.51
N VAL A 184 17.46 2.26 -19.36
CA VAL A 184 16.59 2.51 -18.20
C VAL A 184 16.85 3.89 -17.61
N LEU A 185 18.12 4.31 -17.52
CA LEU A 185 18.48 5.63 -17.02
C LEU A 185 17.98 6.74 -17.96
N ALA A 186 18.17 6.60 -19.28
CA ALA A 186 17.68 7.58 -20.26
C ALA A 186 16.14 7.70 -20.21
N THR A 187 15.42 6.58 -20.15
CA THR A 187 13.96 6.57 -20.09
C THR A 187 13.45 7.27 -18.83
N SER A 188 14.09 7.00 -17.69
CA SER A 188 13.69 7.60 -16.42
C SER A 188 14.01 9.10 -16.35
N VAL A 189 15.18 9.52 -16.85
CA VAL A 189 15.55 10.94 -16.95
C VAL A 189 14.60 11.70 -17.86
N LEU A 190 14.23 11.13 -19.03
CA LEU A 190 13.27 11.76 -19.93
C LEU A 190 11.91 11.98 -19.25
N LEU A 191 11.42 10.97 -18.53
CA LEU A 191 10.18 11.10 -17.77
C LEU A 191 10.31 12.11 -16.62
N GLY A 192 11.45 12.12 -15.93
CA GLY A 192 11.77 13.10 -14.89
C GLY A 192 11.82 14.53 -15.43
N LEU A 193 12.36 14.74 -16.63
CA LEU A 193 12.37 16.04 -17.31
C LEU A 193 10.96 16.52 -17.67
N VAL A 194 10.06 15.61 -18.07
CA VAL A 194 8.66 15.95 -18.28
C VAL A 194 8.02 16.46 -16.99
N PHE A 195 8.18 15.74 -15.88
CA PHE A 195 7.65 16.19 -14.58
C PHE A 195 8.31 17.48 -14.08
N PHE A 196 9.62 17.63 -14.30
CA PHE A 196 10.36 18.86 -14.01
C PHE A 196 9.76 20.07 -14.71
N ILE A 197 9.57 19.98 -16.04
CA ILE A 197 8.99 21.07 -16.85
C ILE A 197 7.54 21.36 -16.42
N LEU A 198 6.73 20.31 -16.21
CA LEU A 198 5.35 20.48 -15.76
C LEU A 198 5.28 21.17 -14.40
N CYS A 199 6.14 20.80 -13.45
CA CYS A 199 6.19 21.41 -12.13
C CYS A 199 6.62 22.88 -12.18
N LEU A 200 7.54 23.23 -13.08
CA LEU A 200 7.93 24.64 -13.28
C LEU A 200 6.81 25.48 -13.90
N ILE A 201 6.08 24.94 -14.88
CA ILE A 201 4.99 25.66 -15.56
C ILE A 201 3.77 25.80 -14.65
N PHE A 202 3.40 24.72 -13.95
CA PHE A 202 2.18 24.64 -13.16
C PHE A 202 2.41 24.84 -11.66
N GLY A 203 3.59 25.28 -11.23
CA GLY A 203 3.96 25.42 -9.82
C GLY A 203 2.95 26.17 -8.97
N ARG A 204 2.47 27.33 -9.46
CA ARG A 204 1.40 28.10 -8.78
C ARG A 204 0.03 27.42 -8.89
N SER A 205 -0.28 26.84 -10.05
CA SER A 205 -1.54 26.14 -10.30
C SER A 205 -1.72 24.91 -9.40
N ILE A 206 -0.64 24.23 -9.03
CA ILE A 206 -0.65 23.14 -8.07
C ILE A 206 -1.21 23.63 -6.73
N GLY A 207 -0.80 24.80 -6.25
CA GLY A 207 -1.31 25.38 -5.00
C GLY A 207 -2.83 25.53 -4.98
N TYR A 208 -3.43 26.02 -6.08
CA TYR A 208 -4.89 26.19 -6.19
C TYR A 208 -5.69 24.88 -6.15
N VAL A 209 -5.06 23.73 -6.43
CA VAL A 209 -5.74 22.43 -6.35
C VAL A 209 -5.93 22.00 -4.88
N PHE A 210 -5.06 22.44 -3.98
CA PHE A 210 -5.03 21.98 -2.59
C PHE A 210 -5.51 23.02 -1.58
N SER A 211 -5.46 24.31 -1.92
CA SER A 211 -5.81 25.39 -0.99
C SER A 211 -6.49 26.55 -1.69
N SER A 212 -7.36 27.25 -0.95
CA SER A 212 -7.93 28.55 -1.33
C SER A 212 -7.24 29.72 -0.65
N ASN A 213 -6.25 29.48 0.23
CA ASN A 213 -5.50 30.52 0.93
C ASN A 213 -4.33 31.00 0.02
N GLU A 214 -4.39 32.26 -0.39
CA GLU A 214 -3.42 32.86 -1.31
C GLU A 214 -1.98 32.85 -0.75
N GLU A 215 -1.79 33.00 0.57
CA GLU A 215 -0.45 32.93 1.20
C GLU A 215 0.18 31.53 1.06
N VAL A 216 -0.64 30.48 1.19
CA VAL A 216 -0.20 29.08 0.99
C VAL A 216 0.18 28.85 -0.46
N ILE A 217 -0.61 29.39 -1.40
CA ILE A 217 -0.41 29.23 -2.84
C ILE A 217 0.86 29.93 -3.30
N GLU A 218 1.12 31.14 -2.81
CA GLU A 218 2.34 31.88 -3.07
C GLU A 218 3.56 31.14 -2.51
N THR A 219 3.46 30.59 -1.30
CA THR A 219 4.52 29.76 -0.71
C THR A 219 4.78 28.48 -1.53
N VAL A 220 3.73 27.80 -2.03
CA VAL A 220 3.89 26.63 -2.94
C VAL A 220 4.56 27.04 -4.25
N ALA A 221 4.22 28.20 -4.81
CA ALA A 221 4.85 28.71 -6.02
C ALA A 221 6.34 29.00 -5.80
N ASP A 222 6.70 29.59 -4.67
CA ASP A 222 8.10 29.82 -4.25
C ASP A 222 8.90 28.53 -4.10
N LEU A 223 8.25 27.47 -3.61
CA LEU A 223 8.83 26.15 -3.41
C LEU A 223 8.85 25.28 -4.68
N SER A 224 8.12 25.67 -5.72
CA SER A 224 7.94 24.88 -6.94
C SER A 224 9.24 24.56 -7.68
N VAL A 225 10.22 25.46 -7.64
CA VAL A 225 11.55 25.24 -8.24
C VAL A 225 12.31 24.14 -7.50
N PHE A 226 12.27 24.15 -6.16
CA PHE A 226 12.88 23.11 -5.35
C PHE A 226 12.17 21.77 -5.52
N LEU A 227 10.84 21.79 -5.63
CA LEU A 227 10.04 20.62 -5.96
C LEU A 227 10.44 20.05 -7.32
N ALA A 228 10.49 20.87 -8.37
CA ALA A 228 10.90 20.44 -9.70
C ALA A 228 12.30 19.78 -9.66
N LEU A 229 13.29 20.43 -9.03
CA LEU A 229 14.63 19.84 -8.88
C LEU A 229 14.60 18.49 -8.15
N SER A 230 13.79 18.38 -7.10
CA SER A 230 13.61 17.12 -6.35
C SER A 230 13.01 16.04 -7.23
N MET A 231 12.02 16.38 -8.05
CA MET A 231 11.41 15.48 -9.03
C MET A 231 12.42 14.96 -10.04
N LEU A 232 13.30 15.82 -10.56
CA LEU A 232 14.36 15.41 -11.47
C LEU A 232 15.35 14.46 -10.79
N PHE A 233 15.80 14.79 -9.58
CA PHE A 233 16.74 13.95 -8.84
C PHE A 233 16.14 12.60 -8.46
N ASN A 234 14.87 12.58 -8.04
CA ASN A 234 14.12 11.36 -7.74
C ASN A 234 13.88 10.48 -8.96
N SER A 235 14.00 10.98 -10.19
CA SER A 235 14.01 10.12 -11.38
C SER A 235 15.33 9.38 -11.55
N ILE A 236 16.45 9.94 -11.09
CA ILE A 236 17.79 9.40 -11.32
C ILE A 236 18.22 8.47 -10.18
N GLN A 237 18.05 8.92 -8.94
CA GLN A 237 18.57 8.26 -7.74
C GLN A 237 18.04 6.82 -7.56
N PRO A 238 16.74 6.53 -7.73
CA PRO A 238 16.22 5.17 -7.57
C PRO A 238 16.70 4.24 -8.68
N VAL A 239 16.88 4.73 -9.90
CA VAL A 239 17.40 3.91 -11.01
C VAL A 239 18.84 3.49 -10.76
N LEU A 240 19.71 4.42 -10.36
CA LEU A 240 21.10 4.10 -10.04
C LEU A 240 21.20 3.14 -8.85
N THR A 241 20.35 3.33 -7.85
CA THR A 241 20.20 2.41 -6.71
C THR A 241 19.78 1.02 -7.18
N GLY A 242 18.79 0.92 -8.07
CA GLY A 242 18.29 -0.35 -8.59
C GLY A 242 19.30 -1.09 -9.44
N VAL A 243 20.08 -0.38 -10.27
CA VAL A 243 21.21 -0.95 -11.00
C VAL A 243 22.25 -1.54 -10.05
N ALA A 244 22.64 -0.81 -9.02
CA ALA A 244 23.64 -1.28 -8.06
C ALA A 244 23.13 -2.45 -7.21
N VAL A 245 21.87 -2.42 -6.78
CA VAL A 245 21.22 -3.53 -6.05
C VAL A 245 21.08 -4.76 -6.94
N GLY A 246 20.68 -4.60 -8.20
CA GLY A 246 20.61 -5.69 -9.19
C GLY A 246 21.96 -6.34 -9.47
N ALA A 247 23.06 -5.59 -9.30
CA ALA A 247 24.42 -6.11 -9.35
C ALA A 247 24.91 -6.74 -8.03
N GLY A 248 24.10 -6.72 -6.97
CA GLY A 248 24.46 -7.23 -5.64
C GLY A 248 25.38 -6.30 -4.85
N LEU A 249 25.46 -5.01 -5.19
CA LEU A 249 26.28 -3.99 -4.52
C LEU A 249 25.53 -3.26 -3.39
N GLN A 250 24.43 -3.83 -2.90
CA GLN A 250 23.53 -3.24 -1.90
C GLN A 250 24.23 -2.76 -0.61
N ARG A 251 25.28 -3.46 -0.15
CA ARG A 251 26.07 -3.05 1.02
C ARG A 251 26.74 -1.69 0.80
N THR A 252 27.38 -1.50 -0.36
CA THR A 252 28.06 -0.25 -0.70
C THR A 252 27.05 0.89 -0.88
N VAL A 253 25.91 0.60 -1.51
CA VAL A 253 24.80 1.56 -1.67
C VAL A 253 24.28 2.07 -0.32
N ALA A 254 24.12 1.18 0.66
CA ALA A 254 23.68 1.56 2.00
C ALA A 254 24.68 2.49 2.69
N VAL A 255 25.97 2.20 2.60
CA VAL A 255 27.02 3.06 3.20
C VAL A 255 27.05 4.42 2.52
N VAL A 256 27.07 4.46 1.18
CA VAL A 256 27.04 5.73 0.42
C VAL A 256 25.88 6.59 0.89
N ASN A 257 24.72 5.99 1.06
CA ASN A 257 23.53 6.77 1.28
C ASN A 257 23.29 7.16 2.74
N LEU A 258 23.85 6.39 3.69
CA LEU A 258 24.05 6.86 5.06
C LEU A 258 25.02 8.07 5.12
N CYS A 259 26.13 8.04 4.39
CA CYS A 259 27.06 9.18 4.35
C CYS A 259 26.42 10.43 3.71
N CYS A 260 25.81 10.28 2.54
CA CYS A 260 25.25 11.43 1.81
C CYS A 260 24.10 12.10 2.58
N TYR A 261 23.20 11.34 3.20
CA TYR A 261 22.08 11.95 3.93
C TYR A 261 22.46 12.43 5.33
N TYR A 262 23.18 11.62 6.12
CA TYR A 262 23.43 11.93 7.54
C TYR A 262 24.66 12.79 7.78
N VAL A 263 25.71 12.65 6.96
CA VAL A 263 26.97 13.39 7.16
C VAL A 263 26.97 14.69 6.37
N ILE A 264 26.25 14.75 5.25
CA ILE A 264 26.25 15.92 4.36
C ILE A 264 24.88 16.62 4.37
N GLY A 265 23.81 15.92 3.99
CA GLY A 265 22.49 16.52 3.80
C GLY A 265 21.91 17.15 5.06
N ILE A 266 21.89 16.43 6.18
CA ILE A 266 21.33 16.91 7.45
C ILE A 266 22.15 18.08 8.02
N PRO A 267 23.49 18.01 8.17
CA PRO A 267 24.26 19.12 8.70
C PRO A 267 24.17 20.37 7.80
N LEU A 268 24.21 20.20 6.47
CA LEU A 268 24.07 21.33 5.56
C LEU A 268 22.67 21.95 5.63
N GLY A 269 21.62 21.13 5.69
CA GLY A 269 20.25 21.60 5.84
C GLY A 269 20.04 22.36 7.15
N ALA A 270 20.54 21.84 8.27
CA ALA A 270 20.48 22.53 9.56
C ALA A 270 21.29 23.83 9.56
N LEU A 271 22.50 23.82 9.00
CA LEU A 271 23.33 25.02 8.88
C LEU A 271 22.60 26.12 8.08
N LEU A 272 22.08 25.77 6.90
CA LEU A 272 21.38 26.74 6.04
C LEU A 272 20.05 27.21 6.64
N ALA A 273 19.32 26.32 7.32
CA ALA A 273 18.05 26.68 7.94
C ALA A 273 18.20 27.65 9.12
N TYR A 274 19.20 27.42 9.99
CA TYR A 274 19.33 28.14 11.26
C TYR A 274 20.43 29.21 11.29
N VAL A 275 21.50 29.07 10.50
CA VAL A 275 22.61 30.06 10.49
C VAL A 275 22.45 31.08 9.37
N ALA A 276 21.87 30.67 8.24
CA ALA A 276 21.61 31.55 7.10
C ALA A 276 20.17 32.08 7.06
N ASP A 277 19.35 31.78 8.07
CA ASP A 277 17.93 32.16 8.17
C ASP A 277 17.12 31.84 6.89
N LEU A 278 17.49 30.78 6.17
CA LEU A 278 16.80 30.33 4.95
C LEU A 278 15.58 29.45 5.24
N GLU A 279 15.30 29.16 6.52
CA GLU A 279 14.13 28.42 6.97
C GLU A 279 13.91 27.11 6.16
N VAL A 280 12.69 26.88 5.63
CA VAL A 280 12.33 25.70 4.83
C VAL A 280 13.17 25.58 3.56
N LYS A 281 13.56 26.71 2.95
CA LYS A 281 14.40 26.72 1.74
C LYS A 281 15.79 26.15 2.07
N GLY A 282 16.36 26.51 3.23
CA GLY A 282 17.64 25.99 3.70
C GLY A 282 17.63 24.48 3.91
N ILE A 283 16.55 23.97 4.53
CA ILE A 283 16.33 22.53 4.72
C ILE A 283 16.27 21.80 3.38
N TRP A 284 15.51 22.34 2.43
CA TRP A 284 15.33 21.72 1.11
C TRP A 284 16.62 21.70 0.30
N ILE A 285 17.43 22.76 0.38
CA ILE A 285 18.76 22.80 -0.23
C ILE A 285 19.66 21.72 0.39
N GLY A 286 19.61 21.55 1.72
CA GLY A 286 20.28 20.44 2.40
C GLY A 286 19.86 19.07 1.85
N MET A 287 18.55 18.84 1.70
CA MET A 287 18.01 17.62 1.10
C MET A 287 18.55 17.39 -0.32
N LEU A 288 18.41 18.39 -1.19
CA LEU A 288 18.85 18.31 -2.58
C LEU A 288 20.35 18.08 -2.69
N SER A 289 21.15 18.66 -1.79
CA SER A 289 22.60 18.43 -1.76
C SER A 289 22.93 16.98 -1.40
N GLY A 290 22.22 16.38 -0.44
CA GLY A 290 22.40 14.98 -0.05
C GLY A 290 22.03 14.03 -1.20
N ILE A 291 20.87 14.25 -1.82
CA ILE A 291 20.42 13.47 -2.98
C ILE A 291 21.39 13.65 -4.16
N GLY A 292 21.80 14.88 -4.45
CA GLY A 292 22.73 15.19 -5.54
C GLY A 292 24.08 14.52 -5.34
N MET A 293 24.65 14.57 -4.13
CA MET A 293 25.88 13.86 -3.79
C MET A 293 25.71 12.35 -3.93
N GLN A 294 24.58 11.79 -3.49
CA GLN A 294 24.28 10.38 -3.65
C GLN A 294 24.22 9.97 -5.13
N ILE A 295 23.55 10.76 -5.98
CA ILE A 295 23.48 10.54 -7.43
C ILE A 295 24.89 10.50 -8.02
N LEU A 296 25.75 11.47 -7.67
CA LEU A 296 27.12 11.53 -8.16
C LEU A 296 27.94 10.31 -7.71
N ALA A 297 27.84 9.94 -6.43
CA ALA A 297 28.54 8.79 -5.88
C ALA A 297 28.09 7.46 -6.53
N LEU A 298 26.78 7.26 -6.70
CA LEU A 298 26.23 6.08 -7.36
C LEU A 298 26.56 6.05 -8.85
N ALA A 299 26.47 7.19 -9.54
CA ALA A 299 26.83 7.29 -10.96
C ALA A 299 28.32 6.96 -11.16
N PHE A 300 29.20 7.50 -10.30
CA PHE A 300 30.62 7.18 -10.31
C PHE A 300 30.87 5.69 -10.04
N MET A 301 30.18 5.11 -9.06
CA MET A 301 30.27 3.68 -8.74
C MET A 301 29.85 2.81 -9.93
N VAL A 302 28.70 3.10 -10.55
CA VAL A 302 28.18 2.37 -11.73
C VAL A 302 29.15 2.50 -12.91
N TRP A 303 29.72 3.68 -13.13
CA TRP A 303 30.70 3.92 -14.19
C TRP A 303 32.02 3.18 -13.95
N ARG A 304 32.51 3.12 -12.72
CA ARG A 304 33.72 2.40 -12.32
C ARG A 304 33.56 0.89 -12.22
N THR A 305 32.33 0.38 -12.22
CA THR A 305 32.06 -1.05 -12.04
C THR A 305 32.57 -1.84 -13.24
N ASP A 306 33.44 -2.81 -12.98
CA ASP A 306 33.84 -3.79 -13.99
C ASP A 306 32.72 -4.81 -14.18
N TRP A 307 31.96 -4.64 -15.25
CA TRP A 307 30.81 -5.47 -15.57
C TRP A 307 31.18 -6.89 -16.00
N GLU A 308 32.39 -7.13 -16.53
CA GLU A 308 32.86 -8.48 -16.83
C GLU A 308 33.15 -9.24 -15.54
N LEU A 309 33.79 -8.56 -14.58
CA LEU A 309 34.02 -9.10 -13.24
C LEU A 309 32.69 -9.38 -12.51
N GLN A 310 31.69 -8.50 -12.65
CA GLN A 310 30.37 -8.73 -12.04
C GLN A 310 29.63 -9.91 -12.65
N VAL A 311 29.73 -10.11 -13.97
CA VAL A 311 29.22 -11.31 -14.65
C VAL A 311 29.89 -12.56 -14.09
N SER A 312 31.22 -12.57 -13.96
CA SER A 312 31.96 -13.70 -13.41
C SER A 312 31.51 -14.04 -11.98
N LYS A 313 31.37 -13.03 -11.11
CA LYS A 313 30.85 -13.20 -9.73
C LYS A 313 29.41 -13.70 -9.71
N ALA A 314 28.56 -13.24 -10.63
CA ALA A 314 27.18 -13.71 -10.74
C ALA A 314 27.13 -15.19 -11.15
N SER A 315 27.97 -15.60 -12.10
CA SER A 315 28.09 -17.00 -12.53
C SER A 315 28.61 -17.91 -11.40
N GLU A 316 29.61 -17.47 -10.64
CA GLU A 316 30.14 -18.22 -9.49
C GLU A 316 29.06 -18.45 -8.42
N ARG A 317 28.28 -17.41 -8.09
CA ARG A 317 27.14 -17.52 -7.14
C ARG A 317 26.09 -18.53 -7.63
N LEU A 318 25.83 -18.54 -8.94
CA LEU A 318 24.86 -19.45 -9.54
C LEU A 318 25.35 -20.90 -9.51
N ASN A 319 26.63 -21.13 -9.85
CA ASN A 319 27.25 -22.46 -9.83
C ASN A 319 27.28 -23.07 -8.41
N ARG A 320 27.52 -22.25 -7.38
CA ARG A 320 27.43 -22.67 -5.98
C ARG A 320 26.03 -23.17 -5.58
N TRP A 321 24.99 -22.69 -6.26
CA TRP A 321 23.61 -23.10 -6.02
C TRP A 321 23.24 -24.41 -6.74
N PHE A 322 23.84 -24.66 -7.90
CA PHE A 322 23.61 -25.88 -8.68
C PHE A 322 24.47 -27.07 -8.21
N LEU A 323 25.64 -26.82 -7.61
CA LEU A 323 26.45 -27.83 -6.95
C LEU A 323 25.89 -28.06 -5.54
N LYS A 324 25.07 -29.10 -5.35
CA LYS A 324 24.76 -29.65 -4.01
C LYS A 324 26.08 -29.87 -3.24
N PRO A 325 26.11 -29.67 -1.90
CA PRO A 325 27.25 -30.15 -1.12
C PRO A 325 27.34 -31.67 -1.32
N GLU A 326 28.54 -32.16 -1.63
CA GLU A 326 28.83 -33.60 -1.67
C GLU A 326 28.27 -34.23 -0.39
N GLU A 327 27.34 -35.19 -0.53
CA GLU A 327 26.97 -36.05 0.57
C GLU A 327 28.26 -36.73 1.06
N PRO A 328 28.54 -36.73 2.37
CA PRO A 328 29.73 -37.42 2.88
C PRO A 328 29.61 -38.91 2.52
N ASP A 329 30.65 -39.46 1.89
CA ASP A 329 30.74 -40.87 1.49
C ASP A 329 30.40 -41.81 2.67
N GLU A 330 29.16 -42.31 2.70
CA GLU A 330 28.71 -43.30 3.70
C GLU A 330 29.24 -44.73 3.40
N ASN A 331 30.08 -44.90 2.38
CA ASN A 331 30.55 -46.21 1.91
C ASN A 331 31.94 -46.64 2.41
N LEU A 332 32.46 -46.02 3.48
CA LEU A 332 33.75 -46.44 4.09
C LEU A 332 33.63 -47.38 5.30
N ASN A 333 32.43 -47.90 5.61
CA ASN A 333 32.21 -48.79 6.77
C ASN A 333 31.74 -50.23 6.47
N ASN A 334 31.76 -50.71 5.23
CA ASN A 334 31.36 -52.09 4.90
C ASN A 334 32.54 -53.07 4.69
N HIS A 335 33.72 -52.77 5.24
CA HIS A 335 34.80 -53.75 5.38
C HIS A 335 35.13 -53.96 6.86
N ALA A 336 34.38 -54.87 7.49
CA ALA A 336 34.80 -55.58 8.69
C ALA A 336 34.27 -57.02 8.63
#